data_AF-A0A963L8F2-F1
#
_entry.id   AF-A0A963L8F2-F1
#
_cell.length_a   1.000
_cell.length_b   1.000
_cell.length_c   1.000
_cell.angle_alpha   90.00
_cell.angle_beta   90.00
_cell.angle_gamma   90.00
#
_symmetry.space_group_name_H-M   'P 1'
#
loop_
_entity.id
_entity.type
_entity.pdbx_description
1 polymer ?
#
loop_
_entity_poly.entity_id
_entity_poly.type
_entity_poly.pdbx_seq_one_letter_code
_entity_poly.pdbx_strand_id
1 'polypeptide(L)'
;MKLRALALLLVLANLGFYIWSQGWLDGITGVRATGDREPERSARQFQPQVLRVLPGAQGAAAMAGNAMPGAAGRCLEAGPFTPAEANAALAQWRERGVQTANFVPREQAEGMLMLRVDSADAALAAQLTPAAGEAAAPFGKAFAPCAK
;
A
#
# COMPACT_ATOMS: atom_id res chain seq x y z
N MET A 1 -19.76 62.11 -9.37
CA MET A 1 -20.20 61.06 -8.42
C MET A 1 -20.09 59.63 -8.94
N LYS A 2 -20.16 59.37 -10.27
CA LYS A 2 -20.06 58.01 -10.85
C LYS A 2 -18.80 57.23 -10.46
N LEU A 3 -17.62 57.88 -10.43
CA LEU A 3 -16.35 57.24 -10.05
C LEU A 3 -16.31 56.76 -8.59
N ARG A 4 -16.90 57.52 -7.66
CA ARG A 4 -16.96 57.13 -6.23
C ARG A 4 -17.88 55.93 -6.02
N ALA A 5 -19.02 55.91 -6.70
CA ALA A 5 -19.93 54.76 -6.70
C ALA A 5 -19.25 53.51 -7.29
N LEU A 6 -18.51 53.67 -8.38
CA LEU A 6 -17.78 52.58 -9.02
C LEU A 6 -16.64 52.06 -8.13
N ALA A 7 -15.90 52.95 -7.45
CA ALA A 7 -14.88 52.57 -6.49
C ALA A 7 -15.46 51.83 -5.27
N LEU A 8 -16.59 52.31 -4.73
CA LEU A 8 -17.28 51.63 -3.62
C LEU A 8 -17.78 50.24 -4.04
N LEU A 9 -18.33 50.11 -5.25
CA LEU A 9 -18.75 48.82 -5.80
C LEU A 9 -17.57 47.87 -5.94
N LEU A 10 -16.43 48.35 -6.45
CA LEU A 10 -15.21 47.54 -6.57
C LEU A 10 -14.70 47.05 -5.20
N VAL A 11 -14.74 47.91 -4.19
CA VAL A 11 -14.35 47.56 -2.81
C VAL A 11 -15.29 46.50 -2.25
N LEU A 12 -16.61 46.65 -2.41
CA LEU A 12 -17.60 45.66 -1.97
C LEU A 12 -17.42 44.32 -2.68
N ALA A 13 -17.16 44.33 -3.99
CA ALA A 13 -16.88 43.13 -4.75
C ALA A 13 -15.61 42.41 -4.26
N ASN A 14 -14.55 43.16 -3.96
CA ASN A 14 -13.31 42.58 -3.39
C ASN A 14 -13.53 42.01 -1.98
N LEU A 15 -14.30 42.70 -1.13
CA LEU A 15 -14.65 42.20 0.20
C LEU A 15 -15.48 40.91 0.12
N GLY A 16 -16.49 40.87 -0.76
CA GLY A 16 -17.27 39.67 -1.00
C GLY A 16 -16.43 38.51 -1.51
N PHE A 17 -15.52 38.78 -2.46
CA PHE A 17 -14.58 37.80 -2.97
C PHE A 17 -13.61 37.31 -1.88
N TYR A 18 -13.10 38.22 -1.04
CA TYR A 18 -12.22 37.87 0.07
C TYR A 18 -12.92 36.95 1.07
N ILE A 19 -14.13 37.29 1.50
CA ILE A 19 -14.95 36.47 2.41
C ILE A 19 -15.21 35.09 1.82
N TRP A 20 -15.55 35.02 0.52
CA TRP A 20 -15.70 33.75 -0.18
C TRP A 20 -14.40 32.94 -0.17
N SER A 21 -13.26 33.55 -0.54
CA SER A 21 -11.94 32.88 -0.61
C SER A 21 -11.44 32.30 0.73
N GLN A 22 -11.93 32.82 1.87
CA GLN A 22 -11.64 32.29 3.21
C GLN A 22 -12.53 31.08 3.59
N GLY A 23 -13.44 30.64 2.72
CA GLY A 23 -14.32 29.49 2.92
C GLY A 23 -15.53 29.75 3.82
N TRP A 24 -15.77 31.01 4.22
CA TRP A 24 -16.86 31.36 5.14
C TRP A 24 -18.26 31.12 4.56
N LEU A 25 -18.36 31.04 3.23
CA LEU A 25 -19.62 30.82 2.50
C LEU A 25 -19.80 29.37 2.03
N ASP A 26 -18.81 28.49 2.25
CA ASP A 26 -18.80 27.12 1.70
C ASP A 26 -19.99 26.28 2.17
N GLY A 27 -20.45 26.48 3.42
CA GLY A 27 -21.60 25.77 3.99
C GLY A 27 -22.98 26.29 3.56
N ILE A 28 -23.05 27.50 2.99
CA ILE A 28 -24.31 28.16 2.63
C ILE A 28 -24.57 28.04 1.12
N THR A 29 -23.53 28.18 0.29
CA THR A 29 -23.66 28.20 -1.17
C THR A 29 -23.46 26.82 -1.81
N GLY A 30 -22.86 25.87 -1.08
CA GLY A 30 -22.43 24.57 -1.63
C GLY A 30 -21.27 24.68 -2.63
N VAL A 31 -20.79 25.89 -2.92
CA VAL A 31 -19.68 26.17 -3.83
C VAL A 31 -18.45 26.47 -2.98
N ARG A 32 -17.55 25.49 -2.89
CA ARG A 32 -16.30 25.61 -2.13
C ARG A 32 -15.34 26.57 -2.82
N ALA A 33 -14.85 27.56 -2.09
CA ALA A 33 -13.84 28.49 -2.62
C ALA A 33 -12.46 27.83 -2.78
N THR A 34 -12.21 26.78 -2.00
CA THR A 34 -11.01 25.95 -2.13
C THR A 34 -11.39 24.67 -2.88
N GLY A 35 -11.00 24.57 -4.15
CA GLY A 35 -11.13 23.32 -4.92
C GLY A 35 -10.38 22.19 -4.24
N ASP A 36 -10.76 20.94 -4.53
CA ASP A 36 -10.21 19.70 -3.97
C ASP A 36 -8.66 19.68 -3.95
N ARG A 37 -8.06 20.33 -2.95
CA ARG A 37 -6.92 19.73 -2.27
C ARG A 37 -7.53 18.48 -1.67
N GLU A 38 -6.89 17.35 -1.89
CA GLU A 38 -7.22 16.11 -1.20
C GLU A 38 -6.36 16.09 0.08
N PRO A 39 -6.61 16.91 1.13
CA PRO A 39 -5.84 16.81 2.36
C PRO A 39 -5.99 15.41 2.94
N GLU A 40 -7.13 14.76 2.68
CA GLU A 40 -7.39 13.36 3.01
C GLU A 40 -6.38 12.42 2.35
N ARG A 41 -5.94 12.70 1.11
CA ARG A 41 -4.88 11.92 0.46
C ARG A 41 -3.55 12.13 1.18
N SER A 42 -3.22 13.35 1.58
CA SER A 42 -1.99 13.66 2.34
C SER A 42 -2.01 13.10 3.77
N ALA A 43 -3.17 13.12 4.43
CA ALA A 43 -3.37 12.56 5.77
C ALA A 43 -3.33 11.02 5.77
N ARG A 44 -3.68 10.40 4.63
CA ARG A 44 -3.53 8.96 4.40
C ARG A 44 -2.14 8.56 3.93
N GLN A 45 -1.22 9.51 3.71
CA GLN A 45 0.18 9.15 3.47
C GLN A 45 0.77 8.60 4.76
N PHE A 46 1.48 7.49 4.64
CA PHE A 46 2.18 6.90 5.77
C PHE A 46 3.42 7.74 6.09
N GLN A 47 3.41 8.41 7.24
CA GLN A 47 4.51 9.23 7.76
C GLN A 47 5.01 10.40 6.87
N PRO A 48 4.14 11.31 6.38
CA PRO A 48 4.59 12.45 5.58
C PRO A 48 5.61 13.34 6.30
N GLN A 49 5.55 13.41 7.63
CA GLN A 49 6.45 14.21 8.47
C GLN A 49 7.91 13.73 8.48
N VAL A 50 8.22 12.53 7.98
CA VAL A 50 9.61 12.05 7.88
C VAL A 50 10.32 12.58 6.62
N LEU A 51 9.58 13.14 5.65
CA LEU A 51 10.12 13.69 4.42
C LEU A 51 10.52 15.16 4.65
N ARG A 52 11.82 15.44 4.72
CA ARG A 52 12.35 16.81 4.77
C ARG A 52 12.90 17.22 3.41
N VAL A 53 12.31 18.26 2.81
CA VAL A 53 12.84 18.84 1.57
C VAL A 53 14.13 19.59 1.87
N LEU A 54 15.23 19.18 1.24
CA LEU A 54 16.52 19.85 1.34
C LEU A 54 16.63 20.91 0.23
N PRO A 55 17.20 22.10 0.51
CA PRO A 55 17.56 23.08 -0.51
C PRO A 55 18.52 22.47 -1.54
N GLY A 56 18.39 22.82 -2.82
CA GLY A 56 19.01 22.09 -3.95
C GLY A 56 20.52 21.78 -3.79
N ALA A 57 21.32 22.74 -3.32
CA ALA A 57 22.76 22.52 -3.09
C ALA A 57 23.04 21.52 -1.94
N GLN A 58 22.22 21.57 -0.88
CA GLN A 58 22.31 20.66 0.27
C GLN A 58 21.79 19.27 -0.09
N GLY A 59 20.77 19.18 -0.95
CA GLY A 59 20.30 17.91 -1.52
C GLY A 59 21.34 17.25 -2.43
N ALA A 60 22.03 18.03 -3.27
CA ALA A 60 23.12 17.53 -4.12
C ALA A 60 24.32 17.07 -3.28
N ALA A 61 24.72 17.83 -2.26
CA ALA A 61 25.79 17.44 -1.34
C ALA A 61 25.42 16.22 -0.49
N ALA A 62 24.16 16.13 -0.03
CA ALA A 62 23.64 14.95 0.64
C ALA A 62 23.67 13.74 -0.29
N MET A 63 23.20 13.83 -1.54
CA MET A 63 23.29 12.72 -2.49
C MET A 63 24.73 12.30 -2.83
N ALA A 64 25.68 13.24 -2.85
CA ALA A 64 27.09 12.95 -3.04
C ALA A 64 27.73 12.28 -1.80
N GLY A 65 27.33 12.66 -0.59
CA GLY A 65 27.79 12.07 0.67
C GLY A 65 27.07 10.77 1.06
N ASN A 66 25.84 10.59 0.56
CA ASN A 66 24.99 9.41 0.74
C ASN A 66 25.02 8.51 -0.51
N ALA A 67 26.10 8.54 -1.29
CA ALA A 67 26.40 7.46 -2.22
C ALA A 67 26.39 6.16 -1.40
N MET A 68 25.24 5.47 -1.42
CA MET A 68 24.98 4.35 -0.54
C MET A 68 26.05 3.30 -0.81
N PRO A 69 26.87 2.88 0.18
CA PRO A 69 27.67 1.69 0.06
C PRO A 69 26.69 0.50 0.07
N GLY A 70 26.03 0.27 -1.06
CA GLY A 70 24.82 -0.57 -1.13
C GLY A 70 23.98 -0.43 -2.40
N ALA A 71 24.26 0.53 -3.29
CA ALA A 71 23.83 0.37 -4.70
C ALA A 71 24.50 -0.86 -5.36
N ALA A 72 25.44 -1.51 -4.66
CA ALA A 72 25.96 -2.82 -4.96
C ALA A 72 25.00 -3.92 -4.43
N GLY A 73 24.13 -4.40 -5.31
CA GLY A 73 23.39 -5.65 -5.16
C GLY A 73 21.87 -5.48 -5.20
N ARG A 74 21.26 -5.75 -6.36
CA ARG A 74 19.81 -6.01 -6.39
C ARG A 74 19.56 -7.34 -5.66
N CYS A 75 18.62 -7.39 -4.72
CA CYS A 75 18.14 -8.66 -4.18
C CYS A 75 17.51 -9.46 -5.32
N LEU A 76 17.98 -10.69 -5.54
CA LEU A 76 17.47 -11.60 -6.55
C LEU A 76 16.84 -12.79 -5.85
N GLU A 77 15.58 -13.05 -6.15
CA GLU A 77 14.82 -14.15 -5.57
C GLU A 77 14.36 -15.12 -6.66
N ALA A 78 14.30 -16.40 -6.31
CA ALA A 78 13.79 -17.47 -7.16
C ALA A 78 12.87 -18.37 -6.34
N GLY A 79 11.84 -18.92 -6.97
CA GLY A 79 10.87 -19.84 -6.35
C GLY A 79 9.64 -20.02 -7.22
N PRO A 80 8.64 -20.81 -6.79
CA PRO A 80 8.59 -21.56 -5.53
C PRO A 80 9.44 -22.84 -5.56
N PHE A 81 9.91 -23.28 -4.39
CA PHE A 81 10.62 -24.54 -4.20
C PHE A 81 9.91 -25.38 -3.15
N THR A 82 9.89 -26.70 -3.34
CA THR A 82 9.54 -27.63 -2.26
C THR A 82 10.68 -27.72 -1.23
N PRO A 83 10.43 -28.21 0.00
CA PRO A 83 11.49 -28.37 1.00
C PRO A 83 12.66 -29.26 0.54
N ALA A 84 12.37 -30.31 -0.26
CA ALA A 84 13.40 -31.20 -0.80
C ALA A 84 14.25 -30.49 -1.88
N GLU A 85 13.61 -29.74 -2.77
CA GLU A 85 14.29 -28.99 -3.84
C GLU A 85 15.13 -27.83 -3.28
N ALA A 86 14.68 -27.18 -2.21
CA ALA A 86 15.39 -26.06 -1.59
C ALA A 86 16.81 -26.46 -1.13
N ASN A 87 16.94 -27.60 -0.43
CA ASN A 87 18.24 -28.08 0.03
C ASN A 87 19.18 -28.43 -1.12
N ALA A 88 18.65 -29.10 -2.16
CA ALA A 88 19.41 -29.44 -3.35
C ALA A 88 19.87 -28.20 -4.13
N ALA A 89 18.99 -27.21 -4.30
CA ALA A 89 19.32 -25.95 -4.95
C ALA A 89 20.40 -25.17 -4.18
N LEU A 90 20.29 -25.12 -2.85
CA LEU A 90 21.28 -24.43 -2.01
C LEU A 90 22.67 -25.05 -2.12
N ALA A 91 22.77 -26.38 -2.16
CA ALA A 91 24.03 -27.08 -2.37
C ALA A 91 24.67 -26.73 -3.72
N GLN A 92 23.89 -26.78 -4.80
CA GLN A 92 24.38 -26.43 -6.15
C GLN A 92 24.85 -24.98 -6.25
N TRP A 93 24.16 -24.04 -5.61
CA TRP A 93 24.57 -22.63 -5.61
C TRP A 93 25.84 -22.38 -4.80
N ARG A 94 26.05 -23.12 -3.70
CA ARG A 94 27.29 -23.07 -2.93
C ARG A 94 28.49 -23.59 -3.71
N GLU A 95 28.33 -24.68 -4.48
CA GLU A 95 29.36 -25.17 -5.39
C GLU A 95 29.75 -24.13 -6.46
N ARG A 96 28.80 -23.28 -6.86
CA ARG A 96 29.02 -22.16 -7.78
C ARG A 96 29.53 -20.88 -7.10
N GLY A 97 29.88 -20.95 -5.81
CA GLY A 97 30.44 -19.84 -5.05
C GLY A 97 29.43 -18.86 -4.45
N VAL A 98 28.12 -19.11 -4.57
CA VAL A 98 27.07 -18.27 -3.97
C VAL A 98 26.84 -18.73 -2.53
N GLN A 99 27.65 -18.19 -1.61
CA GLN A 99 27.63 -18.60 -0.19
C GLN A 99 26.59 -17.85 0.66
N THR A 100 26.07 -16.72 0.16
CA THR A 100 25.15 -15.84 0.89
C THR A 100 23.68 -16.12 0.59
N ALA A 101 23.37 -17.09 -0.27
CA ALA A 101 22.00 -17.48 -0.56
C ALA A 101 21.35 -18.17 0.65
N ASN A 102 20.09 -17.85 0.93
CA ASN A 102 19.30 -18.52 1.97
C ASN A 102 17.85 -18.69 1.53
N PHE A 103 17.20 -19.74 2.01
CA PHE A 103 15.76 -19.96 1.83
C PHE A 103 14.99 -19.30 2.96
N VAL A 104 14.08 -18.39 2.60
CA VAL A 104 13.21 -17.70 3.56
C VAL A 104 11.77 -18.16 3.28
N PRO A 105 11.03 -18.66 4.29
CA PRO A 105 9.62 -18.94 4.10
C PRO A 105 8.90 -17.62 3.80
N ARG A 106 8.21 -17.56 2.66
CA ARG A 106 7.32 -16.44 2.32
C ARG A 106 5.91 -16.82 2.76
N GLU A 107 5.35 -16.01 3.67
CA GLU A 107 4.07 -16.23 4.33
C GLU A 107 2.86 -15.96 3.43
N GLN A 108 2.85 -16.57 2.24
CA GLN A 108 1.77 -16.53 1.23
C GLN A 108 1.84 -15.38 0.23
N ALA A 109 1.51 -15.73 -1.01
CA ALA A 109 1.32 -14.78 -2.09
C ALA A 109 0.10 -13.91 -1.76
N GLU A 110 0.28 -12.59 -1.76
CA GLU A 110 -0.83 -11.64 -1.76
C GLU A 110 -1.87 -12.09 -2.81
N GLY A 111 -3.12 -12.28 -2.40
CA GLY A 111 -4.25 -12.57 -3.29
C GLY A 111 -4.85 -13.98 -3.26
N MET A 112 -4.35 -14.92 -2.45
CA MET A 112 -5.06 -16.20 -2.25
C MET A 112 -6.20 -16.05 -1.24
N LEU A 113 -7.44 -16.21 -1.71
CA LEU A 113 -8.64 -16.25 -0.87
C LEU A 113 -8.88 -17.68 -0.39
N MET A 114 -8.80 -17.90 0.93
CA MET A 114 -9.14 -19.16 1.57
C MET A 114 -10.56 -19.07 2.13
N LEU A 115 -11.43 -20.01 1.76
CA LEU A 115 -12.74 -20.14 2.40
C LEU A 115 -12.55 -20.84 3.76
N ARG A 116 -12.71 -20.09 4.86
CA ARG A 116 -12.62 -20.60 6.22
C ARG A 116 -14.00 -20.73 6.85
N VAL A 117 -14.24 -21.85 7.52
CA VAL A 117 -15.40 -22.05 8.40
C VAL A 117 -14.90 -21.90 9.84
N ASP A 118 -15.25 -20.79 10.50
CA ASP A 118 -14.71 -20.44 11.82
C ASP A 118 -15.13 -21.43 12.93
N SER A 119 -16.28 -22.10 12.78
CA SER A 119 -16.81 -23.05 13.75
C SER A 119 -17.46 -24.27 13.08
N ALA A 120 -16.65 -25.21 12.61
CA ALA A 120 -17.14 -26.52 12.17
C ALA A 120 -17.30 -27.44 13.39
N ASP A 121 -18.53 -27.66 13.84
CA ASP A 121 -18.81 -28.72 14.81
C ASP A 121 -18.63 -30.11 14.17
N ALA A 122 -18.72 -31.18 14.97
CA ALA A 122 -18.47 -32.54 14.48
C ALA A 122 -19.44 -32.95 13.34
N ALA A 123 -20.67 -32.46 13.37
CA ALA A 123 -21.67 -32.77 12.35
C ALA A 123 -21.40 -32.01 11.04
N LEU A 124 -20.98 -30.74 11.13
CA LEU A 124 -20.60 -29.91 9.99
C LEU A 124 -19.28 -30.37 9.40
N ALA A 125 -18.30 -30.74 10.22
CA ALA A 125 -17.02 -31.30 9.76
C ALA A 125 -17.21 -32.60 8.96
N ALA A 126 -18.15 -33.46 9.38
CA ALA A 126 -18.50 -34.68 8.66
C ALA A 126 -19.14 -34.38 7.29
N GLN A 127 -19.91 -33.29 7.17
CA GLN A 127 -20.48 -32.84 5.89
C GLN A 127 -19.44 -32.23 4.95
N LEU A 128 -18.43 -31.54 5.49
CA LEU A 128 -17.37 -30.89 4.73
C LEU A 128 -16.24 -31.85 4.30
N THR A 129 -16.18 -33.06 4.88
CA THR A 129 -15.19 -34.07 4.55
C THR A 129 -15.82 -35.07 3.57
N PRO A 130 -15.57 -34.95 2.26
CA PRO A 130 -16.16 -35.87 1.31
C PRO A 130 -15.69 -37.31 1.55
N ALA A 131 -16.63 -38.27 1.47
CA ALA A 131 -16.29 -39.68 1.42
C ALA A 131 -15.46 -39.96 0.16
N ALA A 132 -14.36 -40.70 0.33
CA ALA A 132 -13.41 -40.99 -0.75
C ALA A 132 -14.12 -41.64 -1.95
N GLY A 133 -14.29 -40.90 -3.06
CA GLY A 133 -14.70 -41.48 -4.34
C GLY A 133 -15.72 -40.70 -5.19
N GLU A 134 -16.45 -39.71 -4.65
CA GLU A 134 -17.50 -39.02 -5.42
C GLU A 134 -17.22 -37.53 -5.57
N ALA A 135 -16.90 -37.05 -6.78
CA ALA A 135 -16.99 -35.66 -7.28
C ALA A 135 -17.02 -34.53 -6.21
N ALA A 136 -15.99 -34.49 -5.38
CA ALA A 136 -16.11 -34.06 -3.99
C ALA A 136 -15.48 -32.70 -3.72
N ALA A 137 -16.28 -31.82 -3.13
CA ALA A 137 -16.04 -30.39 -2.90
C ALA A 137 -16.09 -29.51 -4.17
N PRO A 138 -16.72 -28.32 -4.09
CA PRO A 138 -16.74 -27.38 -5.20
C PRO A 138 -15.30 -27.07 -5.64
N PHE A 139 -15.06 -27.12 -6.95
CA PHE A 139 -13.75 -26.90 -7.57
C PHE A 139 -12.66 -27.90 -7.14
N GLY A 140 -13.03 -29.05 -6.58
CA GLY A 140 -12.09 -30.10 -6.14
C GLY A 140 -11.18 -29.65 -4.99
N LYS A 141 -11.65 -28.70 -4.16
CA LYS A 141 -10.89 -28.15 -3.03
C LYS A 141 -11.43 -28.71 -1.71
N ALA A 142 -10.72 -29.65 -1.11
CA ALA A 142 -11.07 -30.17 0.21
C ALA A 142 -10.72 -29.18 1.34
N PHE A 143 -11.51 -29.20 2.41
CA PHE A 143 -11.20 -28.46 3.63
C PHE A 143 -10.02 -29.13 4.38
N ALA A 144 -9.11 -28.32 4.90
CA ALA A 144 -8.02 -28.74 5.77
C ALA A 144 -8.15 -28.07 7.14
N PRO A 145 -7.62 -28.67 8.23
CA PRO A 145 -7.60 -28.02 9.53
C PRO A 145 -6.83 -26.70 9.47
N CYS A 146 -7.33 -25.67 10.15
CA CYS A 146 -6.62 -24.40 10.27
C CYS A 146 -5.28 -24.62 11.00
N ALA A 147 -4.20 -24.03 10.48
CA ALA A 147 -2.96 -23.92 11.23
C ALA A 147 -3.24 -23.14 12.52
N LYS A 148 -2.77 -23.68 13.67
CA LYS A 148 -2.83 -23.00 14.96
C LYS A 148 -1.72 -21.96 15.08
#